data_AF-A0A6B3IVD3-F1
#
_entry.id   AF-A0A6B3IVD3-F1
#
_cell.length_a   1.000
_cell.length_b   1.000
_cell.length_c   1.000
_cell.angle_alpha   90.00
_cell.angle_beta   90.00
_cell.angle_gamma   90.00
#
_symmetry.space_group_name_H-M   'P 1'
#
loop_
_entity.id
_entity.type
_entity.pdbx_description
1 polymer ?
#
loop_
_entity_poly.entity_id
_entity_poly.type
_entity_poly.pdbx_seq_one_letter_code
_entity_poly.pdbx_strand_id
1 'polypeptide(L)'
;MAAVMNLAGAFLGQGVAKTVSEGLIATPVGQKGMGILFAALVGAIIWNLVTWYFGLPSSSSHALFGGMVGAALAGGTDVIWSGVLEKVVIPMFISPFVGLIAGYLVMVGIMWIFRNANPHKAKRGF
;
A
#
# COMPACT_ATOMS: atom_id res chain seq x y z
N MET A 1 20.95 -3.12 2.22
CA MET A 1 19.88 -3.78 3.00
C MET A 1 18.48 -3.47 2.48
N ALA A 2 18.08 -2.20 2.33
CA ALA A 2 16.73 -1.84 1.89
C ALA A 2 16.31 -2.47 0.53
N ALA A 3 17.18 -2.43 -0.49
CA ALA A 3 16.86 -3.01 -1.80
C ALA A 3 16.59 -4.52 -1.74
N VAL A 4 17.42 -5.28 -1.00
CA VAL A 4 17.28 -6.74 -0.84
C VAL A 4 16.01 -7.08 -0.04
N MET A 5 15.73 -6.35 1.03
CA MET A 5 14.52 -6.55 1.84
C MET A 5 13.23 -6.18 1.09
N ASN A 6 13.25 -5.10 0.29
CA ASN A 6 12.11 -4.73 -0.56
C ASN A 6 11.88 -5.78 -1.65
N LEU A 7 12.94 -6.30 -2.27
CA LEU A 7 12.84 -7.36 -3.26
C LEU A 7 12.27 -8.64 -2.63
N ALA A 8 12.80 -9.07 -1.48
CA ALA A 8 12.29 -10.23 -0.74
C ALA A 8 10.82 -10.04 -0.33
N GLY A 9 10.48 -8.85 0.19
CA GLY A 9 9.10 -8.49 0.52
C GLY A 9 8.16 -8.51 -0.67
N ALA A 10 8.60 -8.07 -1.85
CA ALA A 10 7.79 -8.11 -3.07
C ALA A 10 7.43 -9.55 -3.48
N PHE A 11 8.35 -10.50 -3.34
CA PHE A 11 8.07 -11.92 -3.61
C PHE A 11 7.12 -12.54 -2.56
N LEU A 12 7.26 -12.16 -1.29
CA LEU A 12 6.39 -12.63 -0.21
C LEU A 12 5.00 -11.98 -0.24
N GLY A 13 4.89 -10.78 -0.79
CA GLY A 13 3.67 -9.95 -0.82
C GLY A 13 2.67 -10.27 -1.94
N GLN A 14 2.90 -11.30 -2.75
CA GLN A 14 2.05 -11.64 -3.91
C GLN A 14 0.59 -11.90 -3.52
N GLY A 15 0.33 -12.53 -2.37
CA GLY A 15 -1.01 -12.78 -1.88
C GLY A 15 -1.80 -11.49 -1.61
N VAL A 16 -1.15 -10.50 -1.00
CA VAL A 16 -1.77 -9.19 -0.74
C VAL A 16 -2.06 -8.48 -2.05
N ALA A 17 -1.08 -8.44 -2.97
CA ALA A 17 -1.26 -7.83 -4.28
C ALA A 17 -2.47 -8.41 -5.01
N LYS A 18 -2.61 -9.75 -5.02
CA LYS A 18 -3.74 -10.46 -5.63
C LYS A 18 -5.08 -10.08 -4.98
N THR A 19 -5.17 -10.12 -3.65
CA THR A 19 -6.43 -9.80 -2.92
C THR A 19 -6.88 -8.34 -3.00
N VAL A 20 -5.96 -7.44 -3.31
CA VAL A 20 -6.23 -6.01 -3.46
C VAL A 20 -6.53 -5.68 -4.92
N SER A 21 -5.91 -6.37 -5.89
CA SER A 21 -6.21 -6.20 -7.31
C SER A 21 -7.51 -6.90 -7.74
N GLU A 22 -7.83 -8.05 -7.14
CA GLU A 22 -9.07 -8.78 -7.38
C GLU A 22 -10.25 -8.00 -6.81
N GLY A 23 -11.12 -7.50 -7.69
CA GLY A 23 -12.36 -6.81 -7.31
C GLY A 23 -12.34 -5.29 -7.42
N LEU A 24 -11.28 -4.66 -7.93
CA LEU A 24 -11.28 -3.21 -8.22
C LEU A 24 -11.81 -2.87 -9.62
N ILE A 25 -11.41 -3.66 -10.61
CA ILE A 25 -11.85 -3.55 -12.01
C ILE A 25 -12.26 -4.94 -12.50
N ALA A 26 -13.24 -5.01 -13.40
CA ALA A 26 -13.53 -6.25 -14.10
C ALA A 26 -12.26 -6.69 -14.84
N THR A 27 -11.76 -7.90 -14.58
CA THR A 27 -10.51 -8.41 -15.17
C THR A 27 -10.63 -8.38 -16.69
N PRO A 28 -9.96 -7.43 -17.38
CA PRO A 28 -10.20 -7.26 -18.79
C PRO A 28 -9.45 -8.37 -19.53
N VAL A 29 -10.19 -9.17 -20.29
CA VAL A 29 -9.68 -10.34 -21.02
C VAL A 29 -9.19 -9.95 -22.41
N GLY A 30 -8.09 -10.58 -22.84
CA GLY A 30 -7.49 -10.36 -24.17
C GLY A 30 -6.61 -9.10 -24.28
N GLN A 31 -6.28 -8.71 -25.51
CA GLN A 31 -5.31 -7.63 -25.77
C GLN A 31 -5.74 -6.26 -25.24
N LYS A 32 -7.04 -5.97 -25.24
CA LYS A 32 -7.58 -4.73 -24.63
C LYS A 32 -7.25 -4.64 -23.14
N GLY A 33 -7.31 -5.75 -22.42
CA GLY A 33 -7.03 -5.76 -20.99
C GLY A 33 -5.58 -5.52 -20.63
N MET A 34 -4.66 -6.08 -21.41
CA MET A 34 -3.24 -5.75 -21.29
C MET A 34 -2.99 -4.27 -21.56
N GLY A 35 -3.67 -3.68 -22.55
CA GLY A 35 -3.59 -2.24 -22.83
C GLY A 35 -4.04 -1.37 -21.65
N ILE A 36 -5.15 -1.72 -21.02
CA ILE A 36 -5.68 -1.01 -19.84
C ILE A 36 -4.74 -1.14 -18.64
N LEU A 37 -4.25 -2.34 -18.35
CA LEU A 37 -3.28 -2.58 -17.27
C LEU A 37 -1.98 -1.80 -17.50
N PHE A 38 -1.49 -1.78 -18.74
CA PHE A 38 -0.30 -1.02 -19.10
C PHE A 38 -0.53 0.49 -18.92
N ALA A 39 -1.64 1.02 -19.41
CA ALA A 39 -2.00 2.43 -19.23
C ALA A 39 -2.14 2.80 -17.75
N ALA A 40 -2.73 1.92 -16.93
CA ALA A 40 -2.85 2.10 -15.49
C ALA A 40 -1.48 2.20 -14.80
N LEU A 41 -0.55 1.29 -15.13
CA LEU A 41 0.81 1.29 -14.59
C LEU A 41 1.59 2.53 -15.02
N VAL A 42 1.52 2.90 -16.30
CA VAL A 42 2.18 4.10 -16.82
C VAL A 42 1.64 5.35 -16.13
N GLY A 43 0.32 5.48 -15.98
CA GLY A 43 -0.30 6.60 -15.26
C GLY A 43 0.18 6.68 -13.81
N ALA A 44 0.23 5.55 -13.11
CA ALA A 44 0.73 5.47 -11.74
C ALA A 44 2.22 5.86 -11.63
N ILE A 45 3.06 5.39 -12.55
CA ILE A 45 4.49 5.72 -12.58
C ILE A 45 4.69 7.21 -12.84
N ILE A 46 4.02 7.76 -13.86
CA ILE A 46 4.09 9.18 -14.19
C ILE A 46 3.68 10.02 -12.98
N TRP A 47 2.58 9.67 -12.31
CA TRP A 47 2.14 10.39 -11.11
C TRP A 47 3.17 10.33 -9.98
N ASN A 48 3.76 9.15 -9.71
CA ASN A 48 4.83 9.04 -8.71
C ASN A 48 6.02 9.94 -9.07
N LEU A 49 6.50 9.91 -10.32
CA LEU A 49 7.61 10.76 -10.78
C LEU A 49 7.29 12.25 -10.66
N VAL A 50 6.07 12.66 -11.02
CA VAL A 50 5.59 14.04 -10.86
C VAL A 50 5.62 14.44 -9.39
N THR A 51 5.08 13.62 -8.49
CA THR A 51 5.09 13.94 -7.06
C THR A 51 6.49 14.00 -6.49
N TRP A 52 7.40 13.15 -6.95
CA TRP A 52 8.81 13.20 -6.55
C TRP A 52 9.50 14.46 -7.04
N TYR A 53 9.22 14.88 -8.29
CA TYR A 53 9.74 16.13 -8.85
C TYR A 53 9.33 17.36 -8.01
N PHE A 54 8.09 17.36 -7.51
CA PHE A 54 7.58 18.42 -6.63
C PHE A 54 7.87 18.20 -5.13
N GLY A 55 8.56 17.12 -4.75
CA GLY A 55 8.85 16.80 -3.36
C GLY A 55 7.61 16.52 -2.49
N LEU A 56 6.48 16.18 -3.11
CA LEU A 56 5.23 15.91 -2.39
C LEU A 56 5.22 14.49 -1.83
N PRO A 57 4.84 14.28 -0.55
CA PRO A 57 4.64 12.95 -0.01
C PRO A 57 3.43 12.31 -0.69
N SER A 58 3.68 11.25 -1.48
CA SER A 58 2.67 10.55 -2.25
C SER A 58 2.61 9.07 -1.88
N SER A 59 1.39 8.52 -1.87
CA SER A 59 1.17 7.09 -1.68
C SER A 59 1.16 6.37 -3.02
N SER A 60 2.19 5.54 -3.26
CA SER A 60 2.30 4.78 -4.51
C SER A 60 1.14 3.79 -4.72
N SER A 61 0.53 3.27 -3.66
CA SER A 61 -0.67 2.44 -3.75
C SER A 61 -1.88 3.22 -4.28
N HIS A 62 -2.09 4.45 -3.80
CA HIS A 62 -3.18 5.30 -4.28
C HIS A 62 -2.96 5.77 -5.72
N ALA A 63 -1.70 6.06 -6.09
CA ALA A 63 -1.34 6.35 -7.48
C ALA A 63 -1.68 5.16 -8.40
N LEU A 64 -1.42 3.92 -7.97
CA LEU A 64 -1.78 2.71 -8.70
C LEU A 64 -3.30 2.52 -8.83
N PHE A 65 -4.05 2.68 -7.74
CA PHE A 65 -5.52 2.58 -7.78
C PHE A 65 -6.14 3.64 -8.68
N GLY A 66 -5.70 4.89 -8.57
CA GLY A 66 -6.14 5.98 -9.44
C GLY A 66 -5.81 5.73 -10.91
N GLY A 67 -4.61 5.20 -11.21
CA GLY A 67 -4.21 4.79 -12.54
C GLY A 67 -5.11 3.68 -13.11
N MET A 68 -5.45 2.67 -12.32
CA MET A 68 -6.36 1.57 -12.73
C MET A 68 -7.78 2.06 -13.00
N VAL A 69 -8.34 2.88 -12.11
CA VAL A 69 -9.68 3.45 -12.28
C VAL A 69 -9.73 4.36 -13.51
N GLY A 70 -8.74 5.24 -13.68
CA GLY A 70 -8.66 6.13 -14.84
C GLY A 70 -8.52 5.37 -16.16
N ALA A 71 -7.67 4.33 -16.20
CA ALA A 71 -7.51 3.50 -17.38
C ALA A 71 -8.75 2.65 -17.70
N ALA A 72 -9.46 2.15 -16.68
CA ALA A 72 -10.72 1.43 -16.87
C ALA A 72 -11.81 2.33 -17.44
N LEU A 73 -11.96 3.55 -16.90
CA LEU A 73 -12.90 4.54 -17.41
C LEU A 73 -12.58 4.94 -18.86
N ALA A 74 -11.32 5.22 -19.17
CA ALA A 74 -10.89 5.56 -20.53
C ALA A 74 -11.00 4.37 -21.51
N GLY A 75 -10.80 3.15 -21.02
CA GLY A 75 -10.90 1.90 -21.79
C GLY A 75 -12.33 1.35 -21.91
N GLY A 76 -13.32 2.01 -21.32
CA GLY A 76 -14.73 1.56 -21.32
C GLY A 76 -14.97 0.25 -20.56
N THR A 77 -14.15 -0.03 -19.54
CA THR A 77 -14.28 -1.21 -18.66
C THR A 77 -14.98 -0.83 -17.37
N ASP A 78 -15.86 -1.71 -16.88
CA ASP A 78 -16.60 -1.49 -15.65
C ASP A 78 -15.69 -1.44 -14.41
N VAL A 79 -15.85 -0.37 -13.65
CA VAL A 79 -15.20 -0.17 -12.35
C VAL A 79 -16.13 -0.68 -11.26
N ILE A 80 -15.59 -1.52 -10.38
CA ILE A 80 -16.35 -2.12 -9.28
C ILE A 80 -16.28 -1.15 -8.09
N TRP A 81 -17.17 -0.17 -8.07
CA TRP A 81 -17.17 0.90 -7.06
C TRP A 81 -17.30 0.39 -5.62
N SER A 82 -18.04 -0.70 -5.39
CA SER A 82 -18.11 -1.35 -4.08
C SER A 82 -16.76 -1.88 -3.62
N GLY A 83 -16.02 -2.54 -4.53
CA GLY A 83 -14.67 -3.04 -4.25
C GLY A 83 -13.68 -1.91 -3.99
N VAL A 84 -13.76 -0.79 -4.73
CA VAL A 84 -12.95 0.41 -4.46
C VAL A 84 -13.23 0.96 -3.06
N LEU A 85 -14.50 1.05 -2.66
CA LEU A 85 -14.86 1.51 -1.33
C LEU A 85 -14.32 0.57 -0.24
N GLU A 86 -14.56 -0.74 -0.37
CA GLU A 86 -14.20 -1.72 0.65
C GLU A 86 -12.69 -1.97 0.77
N LYS A 87 -11.96 -1.95 -0.34
CA LYS A 87 -10.54 -2.33 -0.39
C LYS A 87 -9.60 -1.15 -0.36
N VAL A 88 -10.06 0.05 -0.72
CA VAL A 88 -9.21 1.26 -0.78
C VAL A 88 -9.68 2.29 0.23
N VAL A 89 -10.94 2.74 0.14
CA VAL A 89 -11.42 3.88 0.92
C VAL A 89 -11.56 3.54 2.41
N ILE A 90 -12.21 2.42 2.74
CA ILE A 90 -12.43 2.04 4.15
C ILE A 90 -11.08 1.81 4.87
N PRO A 91 -10.14 0.99 4.35
CA PRO A 91 -8.85 0.78 5.00
C PRO A 91 -8.00 2.04 5.07
N MET A 92 -8.14 2.98 4.13
CA MET A 92 -7.43 4.27 4.15
C MET A 92 -7.77 5.06 5.42
N PHE A 93 -9.04 5.09 5.83
CA PHE A 93 -9.45 5.79 7.05
C PHE A 93 -9.20 4.98 8.31
N ILE A 94 -9.33 3.65 8.27
CA ILE A 94 -9.20 2.81 9.45
C ILE A 94 -7.72 2.56 9.82
N SER A 95 -6.84 2.44 8.84
CA SER A 95 -5.43 2.05 9.06
C SER A 95 -4.63 3.00 9.98
N PRO A 96 -4.80 4.34 9.95
CA PRO A 96 -4.09 5.21 10.90
C PRO A 96 -4.50 4.94 12.35
N PHE A 97 -5.79 4.70 12.61
CA PHE A 97 -6.28 4.39 13.96
C PHE A 97 -5.77 3.05 14.45
N VAL A 98 -5.86 2.01 13.60
CA VAL A 98 -5.35 0.68 13.95
C VAL A 98 -3.84 0.72 14.18
N GLY A 99 -3.10 1.43 13.33
CA GLY A 99 -1.65 1.62 13.48
C GLY A 99 -1.29 2.34 14.78
N LEU A 100 -2.03 3.39 15.14
CA LEU A 100 -1.81 4.14 16.38
C LEU A 100 -2.10 3.28 17.62
N ILE A 101 -3.22 2.56 17.63
CA ILE A 101 -3.59 1.67 18.74
C ILE A 101 -2.59 0.53 18.88
N ALA A 102 -2.26 -0.15 17.77
CA ALA A 102 -1.30 -1.25 17.79
C ALA A 102 0.10 -0.77 18.21
N GLY A 103 0.55 0.37 17.68
CA GLY A 103 1.81 0.99 18.08
C GLY A 103 1.86 1.34 19.57
N TYR A 104 0.78 1.89 20.11
CA TYR A 104 0.64 2.17 21.53
C TYR A 104 0.70 0.90 22.38
N LEU A 105 -0.02 -0.16 21.98
CA LEU A 105 0.00 -1.44 22.70
C LEU A 105 1.39 -2.09 22.69
N VAL A 106 2.11 -2.04 21.57
CA VAL A 106 3.49 -2.53 21.49
C VAL A 106 4.40 -1.72 22.41
N MET A 107 4.28 -0.40 22.41
CA MET A 107 5.04 0.48 23.32
C MET A 107 4.78 0.12 24.79
N VAL A 108 3.51 -0.03 25.18
CA VAL A 108 3.14 -0.44 26.55
C VAL A 108 3.68 -1.82 26.88
N GLY A 109 3.59 -2.78 25.95
CA GLY A 109 4.15 -4.13 26.12
C GLY A 109 5.65 -4.10 26.39
N ILE A 110 6.42 -3.33 25.61
CA ILE A 110 7.86 -3.16 25.83
C ILE A 110 8.11 -2.54 27.22
N MET A 111 7.41 -1.46 27.59
CA MET A 111 7.58 -0.82 28.89
C MET A 111 7.26 -1.77 30.06
N TRP A 112 6.25 -2.63 29.90
CA TRP A 112 5.87 -3.60 30.93
C TRP A 112 6.91 -4.71 31.09
N ILE A 113 7.44 -5.23 29.99
CA ILE A 113 8.51 -6.25 29.99
C ILE A 113 9.78 -5.70 30.66
N PHE A 114 10.14 -4.45 30.35
CA PHE A 114 11.34 -3.81 30.90
C PHE A 114 11.09 -3.02 32.20
N ARG A 115 9.88 -3.08 32.78
CA ARG A 115 9.47 -2.35 33.99
C ARG A 115 10.43 -2.54 35.17
N ASN A 116 10.93 -3.77 35.35
CA ASN A 116 11.83 -4.14 36.45
C ASN A 116 13.30 -4.22 36.00
N ALA A 117 13.62 -3.80 34.77
CA ALA A 117 15.00 -3.82 34.28
C ALA A 117 15.80 -2.68 34.91
N ASN A 118 16.96 -3.00 35.49
CA ASN A 118 17.82 -2.02 36.13
C ASN A 118 18.36 -1.00 35.08
N PRO A 119 18.01 0.30 35.17
CA PRO A 119 18.35 1.31 34.16
C PRO A 119 19.84 1.41 33.83
N HIS A 120 20.70 1.04 34.80
CA HIS A 120 22.16 1.08 34.64
C HIS A 120 22.72 -0.05 33.76
N LYS A 121 22.07 -1.21 33.67
CA LYS A 121 22.50 -2.31 32.78
C LYS A 121 21.89 -2.19 31.38
N ALA A 122 20.69 -1.62 31.26
CA ALA A 122 19.99 -1.46 29.98
C ALA A 122 20.64 -0.45 29.02
N LYS A 123 21.40 0.53 29.53
CA LYS A 123 22.09 1.56 28.72
C LYS A 123 23.54 1.21 28.35
N ARG A 124 24.09 0.08 28.79
CA ARG A 124 25.53 -0.22 28.65
C ARG A 124 25.93 -0.80 27.29
N GLY A 125 25.07 -0.71 26.28
CA GLY A 125 25.29 -1.24 24.94
C GLY A 125 24.59 -0.47 23.82
N PHE A 126 24.14 0.76 24.10
CA PHE A 126 23.82 1.75 23.07
C PHE A 126 25.02 2.67 22.89
#